data_AF-A0A7X4X220-F1
#
_entry.id   AF-A0A7X4X220-F1
#
_cell.length_a   1.000
_cell.length_b   1.000
_cell.length_c   1.000
_cell.angle_alpha   90.00
_cell.angle_beta   90.00
_cell.angle_gamma   90.00
#
_symmetry.space_group_name_H-M   'P 1'
#
loop_
_entity.id
_entity.type
_entity.pdbx_description
1 polymer ?
#
loop_
_entity_poly.entity_id
_entity_poly.type
_entity_poly.pdbx_seq_one_letter_code
_entity_poly.pdbx_strand_id
1 'polypeptide(L)'
;MTDQEFFTVHHALNINVEPLPAEFTLPSQMDFEAEIPTPFVVASEFSQLDQLNDAARLELKHSDFKHVIQLLETQNSKLNLLLSFMLSQQDDPTLRTTTTTFGASQLTYRSNTRLALGAQLRLKLFIEHPAAAIYCYGQVIGCDDEQSPAIITVKYTLLRDNDQDLLIKAALYCQQKLLRQRSLDRNKS
;
A
#
# COMPACT_ATOMS: atom_id res chain seq x y z
N MET A 1 20.49 -16.18 2.32
CA MET A 1 19.09 -15.71 2.30
C MET A 1 18.93 -14.94 1.01
N THR A 2 18.07 -15.43 0.11
CA THR A 2 17.89 -14.86 -1.22
C THR A 2 17.21 -13.52 -1.05
N ASP A 3 17.91 -12.41 -1.30
CA ASP A 3 17.28 -11.11 -1.47
C ASP A 3 16.36 -11.22 -2.70
N GLN A 4 15.08 -11.52 -2.45
CA GLN A 4 14.07 -11.40 -3.48
C GLN A 4 13.95 -9.92 -3.82
N GLU A 5 14.54 -9.51 -4.94
CA GLU A 5 14.32 -8.19 -5.51
C GLU A 5 12.86 -8.12 -5.97
N PHE A 6 12.01 -7.61 -5.08
CA PHE A 6 10.63 -7.35 -5.41
C PHE A 6 10.52 -6.18 -6.38
N PHE A 7 9.59 -6.31 -7.31
CA PHE A 7 9.32 -5.29 -8.32
C PHE A 7 8.94 -3.95 -7.67
N THR A 8 9.45 -2.86 -8.22
CA THR A 8 9.19 -1.48 -7.76
C THR A 8 8.48 -0.71 -8.86
N VAL A 9 7.48 0.10 -8.51
CA VAL A 9 6.65 0.85 -9.47
C VAL A 9 6.72 2.35 -9.20
N HIS A 10 6.65 3.15 -10.25
CA HIS A 10 6.48 4.60 -10.15
C HIS A 10 5.01 4.94 -9.97
N HIS A 11 4.61 5.17 -8.73
CA HIS A 11 3.23 5.53 -8.40
C HIS A 11 3.18 6.28 -7.06
N ALA A 12 2.29 7.26 -6.99
CA ALA A 12 2.08 8.08 -5.81
C ALA A 12 1.01 7.45 -4.93
N LEU A 13 1.45 6.72 -3.90
CA LEU A 13 0.61 6.31 -2.79
C LEU A 13 0.62 7.41 -1.73
N ASN A 14 -0.52 7.60 -1.07
CA ASN A 14 -0.59 8.41 0.12
C ASN A 14 0.02 7.65 1.29
N ILE A 15 0.96 8.29 1.99
CA ILE A 15 1.63 7.68 3.13
C ILE A 15 1.75 8.67 4.29
N ASN A 16 1.72 8.18 5.52
CA ASN A 16 2.23 8.93 6.66
C ASN A 16 3.61 8.42 7.03
N VAL A 17 4.54 9.34 7.27
CA VAL A 17 5.90 9.03 7.68
C VAL A 17 6.18 9.71 9.01
N GLU A 18 6.42 8.91 10.04
CA GLU A 18 6.80 9.37 11.37
C GLU A 18 8.27 8.97 11.64
N PRO A 19 9.21 9.92 11.63
CA PRO A 19 10.58 9.66 12.05
C PRO A 19 10.65 9.34 13.53
N LEU A 20 11.31 8.24 13.87
CA LEU A 20 11.46 7.80 15.26
C LEU A 20 12.79 8.28 15.85
N PRO A 21 12.88 8.42 17.18
CA PRO A 21 14.14 8.75 17.86
C PRO A 21 15.26 7.76 17.52
N ALA A 22 16.52 8.23 17.50
CA ALA A 22 17.68 7.40 17.17
C ALA A 22 17.88 6.20 18.12
N GLU A 23 17.40 6.30 19.36
CA GLU A 23 17.47 5.24 20.37
C GLU A 23 16.24 4.31 20.36
N PHE A 24 15.32 4.47 19.40
CA PHE A 24 14.13 3.64 19.32
C PHE A 24 14.50 2.19 18.94
N THR A 25 14.11 1.25 19.80
CA THR A 25 14.23 -0.19 19.54
C THR A 25 12.96 -0.70 18.88
N LEU A 26 13.11 -1.46 17.80
CA LEU A 26 11.96 -2.08 17.14
C LEU A 26 11.20 -3.01 18.10
N PRO A 27 9.86 -2.99 18.08
CA PRO A 27 9.05 -3.86 18.93
C PRO A 27 9.24 -5.34 18.57
N SER A 28 8.83 -6.23 19.48
CA SER A 28 8.70 -7.65 19.16
C SER A 28 7.60 -7.85 18.12
N GLN A 29 7.59 -9.01 17.43
CA GLN A 29 6.53 -9.33 16.45
C GLN A 29 5.12 -9.23 17.07
N MET A 30 4.97 -9.66 18.32
CA MET A 30 3.69 -9.65 19.03
C MET A 30 3.23 -8.23 19.35
N ASP A 31 4.15 -7.38 19.83
CA ASP A 31 3.84 -5.98 20.14
C ASP A 31 3.56 -5.20 18.86
N PHE A 32 4.31 -5.46 17.79
CA PHE A 32 4.08 -4.90 16.47
C PHE A 32 2.67 -5.20 15.97
N GLU A 33 2.22 -6.45 16.03
CA GLU A 33 0.87 -6.84 15.59
C GLU A 33 -0.22 -6.20 16.45
N ALA A 34 0.03 -6.01 17.75
CA ALA A 34 -0.90 -5.33 18.65
C ALA A 34 -0.97 -3.80 18.43
N GLU A 35 0.09 -3.18 17.91
CA GLU A 35 0.11 -1.76 17.54
C GLU A 35 -0.69 -1.45 16.26
N ILE A 36 -0.92 -2.45 15.40
CA ILE A 36 -1.58 -2.25 14.11
C ILE A 36 -3.02 -1.76 14.36
N PRO A 37 -3.41 -0.59 13.81
CA PRO A 37 -4.76 -0.10 13.99
C PRO A 37 -5.80 -1.09 13.47
N THR A 38 -6.87 -1.33 14.22
CA THR A 38 -7.95 -2.26 13.83
C THR A 38 -8.46 -2.04 12.40
N PRO A 39 -8.64 -0.81 11.88
CA PRO A 39 -9.02 -0.59 10.49
C PRO A 39 -8.09 -1.25 9.46
N PHE A 40 -6.80 -1.36 9.75
CA PHE A 40 -5.79 -1.94 8.84
C PHE A 40 -5.91 -3.46 8.83
N VAL A 41 -6.13 -4.06 10.01
CA VAL A 41 -6.41 -5.51 10.13
C VAL A 41 -7.67 -5.86 9.34
N VAL A 42 -8.77 -5.13 9.56
CA VAL A 42 -10.04 -5.33 8.85
C VAL A 42 -9.86 -5.17 7.33
N ALA A 43 -9.12 -4.15 6.88
CA ALA A 43 -8.89 -3.94 5.45
C ALA A 43 -8.07 -5.07 4.80
N SER A 44 -7.11 -5.64 5.53
CA SER A 44 -6.33 -6.79 5.06
C SER A 44 -7.19 -8.06 4.93
N GLU A 45 -8.05 -8.36 5.91
CA GLU A 45 -9.00 -9.47 5.85
C GLU A 45 -10.03 -9.27 4.72
N PHE A 46 -10.53 -8.04 4.57
CA PHE A 46 -11.48 -7.70 3.52
C PHE A 46 -10.89 -7.94 2.12
N SER A 47 -9.64 -7.52 1.91
CA SER A 47 -8.94 -7.73 0.65
C SER A 47 -8.79 -9.22 0.31
N GLN A 48 -8.63 -10.10 1.30
CA GLN A 48 -8.59 -11.55 1.09
C GLN A 48 -9.97 -12.12 0.71
N LEU A 49 -11.03 -11.67 1.39
CA LEU A 49 -12.41 -12.10 1.12
C LEU A 49 -12.90 -11.64 -0.26
N ASP A 50 -12.52 -10.45 -0.73
CA ASP A 50 -12.93 -9.95 -2.04
C ASP A 50 -12.37 -10.84 -3.18
N GLN A 51 -11.19 -11.44 -3.01
CA GLN A 51 -10.64 -12.41 -3.98
C GLN A 51 -11.51 -13.67 -4.11
N LEU A 52 -12.08 -14.15 -3.00
CA LEU A 52 -13.00 -15.30 -3.01
C LEU A 52 -14.32 -14.94 -3.69
N ASN A 53 -14.80 -13.71 -3.49
CA ASN A 53 -16.00 -13.20 -4.16
C ASN A 53 -15.82 -13.12 -5.68
N ASP A 54 -14.65 -12.70 -6.18
CA ASP A 54 -14.38 -12.61 -7.62
C ASP A 54 -14.44 -13.97 -8.32
N ALA A 55 -13.97 -15.04 -7.68
CA ALA A 55 -14.09 -16.39 -8.21
C ALA A 55 -15.55 -16.83 -8.36
N ALA A 56 -16.36 -16.63 -7.31
CA ALA A 56 -17.79 -16.94 -7.33
C ALA A 56 -18.57 -16.10 -8.36
N ARG A 57 -18.20 -14.83 -8.54
CA ARG A 57 -18.78 -13.96 -9.58
C ARG A 57 -18.53 -14.48 -10.98
N LEU A 58 -17.34 -15.03 -11.25
CA LEU A 58 -17.00 -15.57 -12.56
C LEU A 58 -17.89 -16.77 -12.91
N GLU A 59 -18.17 -17.64 -11.94
CA GLU A 59 -19.09 -18.78 -12.09
C GLU A 59 -20.53 -18.31 -12.35
N LEU A 60 -21.00 -17.27 -11.64
CA LEU A 60 -22.35 -16.73 -11.77
C LEU A 60 -22.61 -15.98 -13.09
N LYS A 61 -21.59 -15.45 -13.76
CA LYS A 61 -21.75 -14.74 -15.06
C LYS A 61 -22.32 -15.61 -16.18
N HIS A 62 -22.32 -16.93 -16.04
CA HIS A 62 -22.94 -17.87 -16.97
C HIS A 62 -24.44 -18.12 -16.72
N SER A 63 -25.06 -17.42 -15.76
CA SER A 63 -26.45 -17.67 -15.33
C SER A 63 -27.36 -16.44 -15.47
N ASP A 64 -28.69 -16.67 -15.48
CA ASP A 64 -29.73 -15.64 -15.67
C ASP A 64 -29.92 -14.67 -14.48
N PHE A 65 -29.07 -14.74 -13.44
CA PHE A 65 -29.22 -14.00 -12.18
C PHE A 65 -28.65 -12.56 -12.21
N LYS A 66 -28.84 -11.81 -13.30
CA LYS A 66 -28.26 -10.46 -13.48
C LYS A 66 -28.54 -9.50 -12.31
N HIS A 67 -29.76 -9.51 -11.76
CA HIS A 67 -30.14 -8.64 -10.65
C HIS A 67 -29.42 -9.00 -9.33
N VAL A 68 -29.12 -10.29 -9.11
CA VAL A 68 -28.38 -10.75 -7.92
C VAL A 68 -26.91 -10.31 -8.02
N ILE A 69 -26.31 -10.46 -9.21
CA ILE A 69 -24.94 -9.99 -9.47
C ILE A 69 -24.84 -8.48 -9.23
N GLN A 70 -25.79 -7.70 -9.75
CA GLN A 70 -25.83 -6.25 -9.56
C GLN A 70 -26.01 -5.86 -8.08
N LEU A 71 -26.82 -6.61 -7.32
CA LEU A 71 -26.98 -6.40 -5.89
C LEU A 71 -25.66 -6.65 -5.13
N LEU A 72 -24.96 -7.75 -5.44
CA LEU A 72 -23.66 -8.08 -4.85
C LEU A 72 -22.59 -7.03 -5.18
N GLU A 73 -22.55 -6.55 -6.43
CA GLU A 73 -21.69 -5.43 -6.85
C GLU A 73 -21.96 -4.17 -6.04
N THR A 74 -23.23 -3.85 -5.84
CA THR A 74 -23.65 -2.69 -5.04
C THR A 74 -23.23 -2.85 -3.58
N GLN A 75 -23.36 -4.05 -2.99
CA GLN A 75 -22.94 -4.31 -1.62
C GLN A 75 -21.42 -4.21 -1.45
N ASN A 76 -20.63 -4.84 -2.33
CA ASN A 76 -19.17 -4.69 -2.28
C ASN A 76 -18.75 -3.22 -2.45
N SER A 77 -19.43 -2.46 -3.32
CA SER A 77 -19.13 -1.03 -3.49
C SER A 77 -19.41 -0.21 -2.22
N LYS A 78 -20.50 -0.51 -1.49
CA LYS A 78 -20.80 0.14 -0.20
C LYS A 78 -19.77 -0.22 0.87
N LEU A 79 -19.37 -1.49 0.94
CA LEU A 79 -18.36 -1.96 1.89
C LEU A 79 -17.01 -1.29 1.61
N ASN A 80 -16.59 -1.23 0.34
CA ASN A 80 -15.38 -0.52 -0.07
C ASN A 80 -15.44 0.98 0.28
N LEU A 81 -16.59 1.64 0.09
CA LEU A 81 -16.75 3.05 0.47
C LEU A 81 -16.57 3.26 1.99
N LEU A 82 -17.19 2.40 2.81
CA LEU A 82 -17.04 2.45 4.27
C LEU A 82 -15.60 2.17 4.71
N LEU A 83 -14.95 1.18 4.07
CA LEU A 83 -13.56 0.84 4.33
C LEU A 83 -12.63 2.02 4.00
N SER A 84 -12.77 2.62 2.82
CA SER A 84 -12.00 3.79 2.41
C SER A 84 -12.22 4.98 3.35
N PHE A 85 -13.47 5.22 3.77
CA PHE A 85 -13.77 6.26 4.76
C PHE A 85 -13.07 5.96 6.10
N MET A 86 -13.18 4.74 6.62
CA MET A 86 -12.53 4.34 7.87
C MET A 86 -11.01 4.47 7.81
N LEU A 87 -10.38 4.11 6.69
CA LEU A 87 -8.94 4.27 6.48
C LEU A 87 -8.52 5.74 6.39
N SER A 88 -9.34 6.60 5.76
CA SER A 88 -9.05 8.04 5.68
C SER A 88 -8.99 8.72 7.05
N GLN A 89 -9.68 8.18 8.06
CA GLN A 89 -9.61 8.70 9.44
C GLN A 89 -8.28 8.38 10.14
N GLN A 90 -7.46 7.48 9.58
CA GLN A 90 -6.16 7.09 10.12
C GLN A 90 -5.00 7.90 9.53
N ASP A 91 -5.29 8.68 8.49
CA ASP A 91 -4.33 9.52 7.80
C ASP A 91 -4.11 10.84 8.56
N ASP A 92 -2.89 11.06 9.02
CA ASP A 92 -2.48 12.30 9.69
C ASP A 92 -1.93 13.32 8.67
N PRO A 93 -2.63 14.45 8.42
CA PRO A 93 -2.17 15.47 7.47
C PRO A 93 -0.80 16.06 7.77
N THR A 94 -0.34 16.04 9.04
CA THR A 94 0.94 16.62 9.45
C THR A 94 2.13 15.73 9.08
N LEU A 95 1.89 14.42 8.98
CA LEU A 95 2.88 13.39 8.63
C LEU A 95 2.73 12.93 7.18
N ARG A 96 1.76 13.49 6.45
CA ARG A 96 1.38 13.06 5.11
C ARG A 96 2.41 13.45 4.05
N THR A 97 2.77 12.48 3.23
CA THR A 97 3.54 12.68 2.00
C THR A 97 3.11 11.64 0.96
N THR A 98 3.75 11.65 -0.20
CA THR A 98 3.47 10.71 -1.28
C THR A 98 4.72 9.97 -1.72
N THR A 99 4.55 8.69 -2.05
CA THR A 99 5.64 7.91 -2.63
C THR A 99 5.99 8.42 -4.03
N THR A 100 7.27 8.36 -4.39
CA THR A 100 7.72 8.42 -5.78
C THR A 100 7.75 7.03 -6.38
N THR A 101 8.17 6.04 -5.60
CA THR A 101 8.09 4.63 -5.96
C THR A 101 7.73 3.79 -4.75
N PHE A 102 7.11 2.63 -4.99
CA PHE A 102 6.91 1.64 -3.95
C PHE A 102 7.06 0.22 -4.53
N GLY A 103 7.49 -0.70 -3.68
CA GLY A 103 7.52 -2.13 -3.91
C GLY A 103 7.31 -2.86 -2.59
N ALA A 104 7.53 -4.18 -2.59
CA ALA A 104 7.32 -5.02 -1.40
C ALA A 104 8.53 -5.09 -0.46
N SER A 105 9.69 -4.56 -0.88
CA SER A 105 10.92 -4.47 -0.08
C SER A 105 11.24 -3.05 0.39
N GLN A 106 10.93 -2.06 -0.43
CA GLN A 106 11.28 -0.67 -0.18
C GLN A 106 10.28 0.29 -0.84
N LEU A 107 10.33 1.53 -0.38
CA LEU A 107 9.67 2.66 -1.02
C LEU A 107 10.61 3.85 -1.12
N THR A 108 10.27 4.78 -2.00
CA THR A 108 10.88 6.10 -2.04
C THR A 108 9.81 7.17 -1.90
N TYR A 109 10.13 8.27 -1.22
CA TYR A 109 9.22 9.40 -1.09
C TYR A 109 10.00 10.71 -1.05
N ARG A 110 9.30 11.81 -1.31
CA ARG A 110 9.89 13.15 -1.26
C ARG A 110 9.76 13.74 0.13
N SER A 111 10.85 14.29 0.63
CA SER A 111 10.91 14.95 1.93
C SER A 111 11.56 16.32 1.82
N ASN A 112 10.96 17.32 2.48
CA ASN A 112 11.59 18.64 2.67
C ASN A 112 12.65 18.61 3.78
N THR A 113 12.65 17.56 4.59
CA THR A 113 13.57 17.37 5.72
C THR A 113 14.51 16.22 5.42
N ARG A 114 15.82 16.46 5.57
CA ARG A 114 16.83 15.40 5.44
C ARG A 114 16.72 14.45 6.61
N LEU A 115 16.83 13.16 6.33
CA LEU A 115 16.87 12.11 7.34
C LEU A 115 18.22 11.42 7.29
N ALA A 116 18.76 11.10 8.48
CA ALA A 116 20.01 10.37 8.58
C ALA A 116 19.85 8.94 8.06
N LEU A 117 20.89 8.42 7.40
CA LEU A 117 20.95 7.00 7.05
C LEU A 117 20.86 6.17 8.34
N GLY A 118 20.10 5.09 8.29
CA GLY A 118 19.83 4.23 9.42
C GLY A 118 18.70 4.68 10.34
N ALA A 119 18.13 5.88 10.15
CA ALA A 119 17.00 6.36 10.93
C ALA A 119 15.79 5.42 10.76
N GLN A 120 15.16 5.08 11.89
CA GLN A 120 13.95 4.26 11.91
C GLN A 120 12.72 5.16 11.69
N LEU A 121 11.79 4.65 10.90
CA LEU A 121 10.55 5.32 10.54
C LEU A 121 9.39 4.39 10.85
N ARG A 122 8.30 4.96 11.37
CA ARG A 122 6.99 4.31 11.38
C ARG A 122 6.20 4.81 10.18
N LEU A 123 5.59 3.88 9.46
CA LEU A 123 4.94 4.15 8.19
C LEU A 123 3.49 3.65 8.22
N LYS A 124 2.61 4.47 7.65
CA LYS A 124 1.26 4.05 7.23
C LYS A 124 1.14 4.25 5.74
N LEU A 125 0.83 3.20 4.98
CA LEU A 125 0.59 3.29 3.54
C LEU A 125 -0.89 3.06 3.28
N PHE A 126 -1.48 3.91 2.43
CA PHE A 126 -2.88 3.81 2.03
C PHE A 126 -2.95 3.42 0.55
N ILE A 127 -3.58 2.29 0.27
CA ILE A 127 -3.70 1.70 -1.06
C ILE A 127 -5.17 1.80 -1.49
N GLU A 128 -5.41 2.33 -2.68
CA GLU A 128 -6.77 2.52 -3.21
C GLU A 128 -7.32 1.25 -3.87
N HIS A 129 -6.46 0.47 -4.52
CA HIS A 129 -6.86 -0.71 -5.28
C HIS A 129 -5.90 -1.91 -5.08
N PRO A 130 -6.31 -2.92 -4.31
CA PRO A 130 -7.54 -2.98 -3.50
C PRO A 130 -7.52 -1.92 -2.37
N ALA A 131 -8.70 -1.58 -1.84
CA ALA A 131 -8.81 -0.65 -0.71
C ALA A 131 -8.18 -1.31 0.53
N ALA A 132 -6.99 -0.84 0.90
CA ALA A 132 -6.22 -1.44 1.97
C ALA A 132 -5.28 -0.42 2.61
N ALA A 133 -4.77 -0.75 3.79
CA ALA A 133 -3.74 0.04 4.43
C ALA A 133 -2.74 -0.85 5.15
N ILE A 134 -1.49 -0.40 5.17
CA ILE A 134 -0.36 -1.16 5.70
C ILE A 134 0.33 -0.33 6.77
N TYR A 135 0.55 -0.95 7.93
CA TYR A 135 1.33 -0.39 9.03
C TYR A 135 2.65 -1.15 9.11
N CYS A 136 3.76 -0.43 9.03
CA CYS A 136 5.08 -1.07 9.04
C CYS A 136 6.13 -0.15 9.64
N TYR A 137 7.27 -0.77 10.00
CA TYR A 137 8.49 -0.05 10.30
C TYR A 137 9.45 -0.17 9.12
N GLY A 138 10.23 0.89 8.90
CA GLY A 138 11.24 0.94 7.87
C GLY A 138 12.47 1.72 8.30
N GLN A 139 13.57 1.50 7.61
CA GLN A 139 14.84 2.18 7.86
C GLN A 139 15.27 2.96 6.62
N VAL A 140 15.75 4.18 6.84
CA VAL A 140 16.34 5.00 5.78
C VAL A 140 17.64 4.35 5.30
N ILE A 141 17.67 3.93 4.04
CA ILE A 141 18.86 3.33 3.39
C ILE A 141 19.49 4.25 2.34
N GLY A 142 18.81 5.34 1.97
CA GLY A 142 19.31 6.32 1.02
C GLY A 142 18.66 7.69 1.20
N CYS A 143 19.44 8.74 0.98
CA CYS A 143 18.97 10.12 0.93
C CYS A 143 19.68 10.81 -0.24
N ASP A 144 18.95 11.07 -1.32
CA ASP A 144 19.42 11.87 -2.46
C ASP A 144 19.00 13.33 -2.22
N ASP A 145 19.98 14.16 -1.89
CA ASP A 145 19.82 15.57 -1.58
C ASP A 145 20.15 16.51 -2.74
N GLU A 146 20.54 15.98 -3.90
CA GLU A 146 20.74 16.75 -5.13
C GLU A 146 19.41 17.18 -5.75
N GLN A 147 18.33 16.46 -5.43
CA GLN A 147 16.97 16.82 -5.81
C GLN A 147 16.29 17.65 -4.71
N SER A 148 15.57 18.70 -5.10
CA SER A 148 14.75 19.52 -4.20
C SER A 148 13.27 19.38 -4.58
N PRO A 149 12.43 18.73 -3.76
CA PRO A 149 12.71 18.13 -2.45
C PRO A 149 13.52 16.83 -2.52
N ALA A 150 14.23 16.51 -1.43
CA ALA A 150 15.11 15.34 -1.35
C ALA A 150 14.33 14.03 -1.50
N ILE A 151 14.96 13.02 -2.11
CA ILE A 151 14.37 11.68 -2.23
C ILE A 151 14.94 10.78 -1.15
N ILE A 152 14.05 10.30 -0.28
CA ILE A 152 14.39 9.36 0.78
C ILE A 152 14.02 7.95 0.31
N THR A 153 14.96 7.01 0.45
CA THR A 153 14.74 5.58 0.19
C THR A 153 14.65 4.85 1.52
N VAL A 154 13.57 4.09 1.71
CA VAL A 154 13.26 3.39 2.94
C VAL A 154 13.09 1.91 2.65
N LYS A 155 13.85 1.05 3.35
CA LYS A 155 13.69 -0.40 3.33
C LYS A 155 12.80 -0.83 4.49
N TYR A 156 11.82 -1.71 4.25
CA TYR A 156 10.99 -2.23 5.34
C TYR A 156 11.83 -3.09 6.29
N THR A 157 11.66 -2.88 7.59
CA THR A 157 12.32 -3.63 8.66
C THR A 157 11.34 -4.54 9.39
N LEU A 158 10.08 -4.12 9.53
CA LEU A 158 9.02 -4.92 10.13
C LEU A 158 7.72 -4.74 9.33
N LEU A 159 7.27 -5.81 8.69
CA LEU A 159 6.13 -5.85 7.79
C LEU A 159 5.49 -7.24 7.90
N ARG A 160 4.17 -7.34 7.93
CA ARG A 160 3.47 -8.63 7.93
C ARG A 160 3.55 -9.28 6.55
N ASP A 161 3.66 -10.61 6.49
CA ASP A 161 3.68 -11.36 5.23
C ASP A 161 2.45 -11.04 4.34
N ASN A 162 1.26 -10.97 4.94
CA ASN A 162 0.02 -10.60 4.25
C ASN A 162 0.08 -9.19 3.63
N ASP A 163 0.74 -8.24 4.30
CA ASP A 163 0.90 -6.87 3.81
C ASP A 163 1.96 -6.80 2.71
N GLN A 164 2.99 -7.66 2.76
CA GLN A 164 3.97 -7.79 1.70
C GLN A 164 3.30 -8.29 0.40
N ASP A 165 2.49 -9.34 0.48
CA ASP A 165 1.73 -9.85 -0.66
C ASP A 165 0.77 -8.79 -1.24
N LEU A 166 0.16 -7.99 -0.36
CA LEU A 166 -0.70 -6.88 -0.75
C LEU A 166 0.06 -5.81 -1.54
N LEU A 167 1.27 -5.44 -1.11
CA LEU A 167 2.14 -4.52 -1.86
C LEU A 167 2.51 -5.05 -3.23
N ILE A 168 2.83 -6.35 -3.34
CA ILE A 168 3.13 -6.99 -4.63
C ILE A 168 1.93 -6.89 -5.56
N LYS A 169 0.72 -7.23 -5.07
CA LYS A 169 -0.52 -7.15 -5.85
C LYS A 169 -0.82 -5.71 -6.29
N ALA A 170 -0.69 -4.74 -5.38
CA ALA A 170 -0.92 -3.33 -5.69
C ALA A 170 0.09 -2.81 -6.74
N ALA A 171 1.37 -3.16 -6.60
CA ALA A 171 2.41 -2.85 -7.56
C ALA A 171 2.08 -3.41 -8.95
N LEU A 172 1.74 -4.70 -9.04
CA LEU A 172 1.36 -5.35 -10.29
C LEU A 172 0.14 -4.69 -10.94
N TYR A 173 -0.89 -4.35 -10.15
CA TYR A 173 -2.07 -3.65 -10.64
C TYR A 173 -1.72 -2.29 -11.26
N CYS A 174 -0.93 -1.47 -10.56
CA CYS A 174 -0.47 -0.18 -11.07
C CYS A 174 0.35 -0.32 -12.36
N GLN A 175 1.24 -1.31 -12.42
CA GLN A 175 2.04 -1.57 -13.62
C GLN A 175 1.17 -1.97 -14.81
N GLN A 176 0.23 -2.89 -14.64
CA GLN A 176 -0.69 -3.30 -15.71
C GLN A 176 -1.50 -2.12 -16.24
N LYS A 177 -1.97 -1.23 -15.33
CA LYS A 177 -2.70 -0.02 -15.70
C LYS A 177 -1.84 0.93 -16.56
N LEU A 178 -0.58 1.16 -16.17
CA LEU A 178 0.37 1.98 -16.93
C LEU A 178 0.67 1.40 -18.32
N LEU A 179 0.86 0.09 -18.44
CA LEU A 179 1.10 -0.58 -19.72
C LEU A 179 -0.10 -0.49 -20.67
N ARG A 180 -1.32 -0.63 -20.13
CA ARG A 180 -2.55 -0.44 -20.90
C ARG A 180 -2.68 0.98 -21.43
N GLN A 181 -2.40 1.99 -20.60
CA GLN A 181 -2.42 3.40 -21.03
C GLN A 181 -1.42 3.66 -22.16
N ARG A 182 -0.17 3.22 -22.00
CA ARG A 182 0.87 3.38 -23.04
C ARG A 182 0.48 2.73 -24.37
N SER A 183 -0.19 1.58 -24.33
CA SER A 183 -0.66 0.87 -25.52
C SER A 183 -1.75 1.64 -26.26
N LEU A 184 -2.66 2.28 -25.51
CA LEU A 184 -3.74 3.10 -26.07
C LEU A 184 -3.22 4.41 -26.67
N ASP A 185 -2.26 5.06 -26.02
CA ASP A 185 -1.64 6.29 -26.53
C ASP A 185 -0.88 6.05 -27.84
N ARG A 186 -0.26 4.87 -27.96
CA ARG A 186 0.44 4.43 -29.18
C ARG A 186 -0.48 4.15 -30.36
N ASN A 187 -1.75 3.84 -30.13
CA ASN A 187 -2.77 3.68 -31.17
C ASN A 187 -3.47 4.99 -31.55
N LYS A 188 -3.24 6.08 -30.80
CA LYS A 188 -3.80 7.41 -31.06
C LYS A 188 -2.81 8.37 -31.75
N SER A 189 -1.53 7.98 -31.86
CA SER A 189 -0.51 8.66 -32.68
C SER A 189 -0.33 7.95 -34.01
#